data_AF-A0A2T2WPZ2-F1
#
_entry.id   AF-A0A2T2WPZ2-F1
#
_cell.length_a   1.000
_cell.length_b   1.000
_cell.length_c   1.000
_cell.angle_alpha   90.00
_cell.angle_beta   90.00
_cell.angle_gamma   90.00
#
_symmetry.space_group_name_H-M   'P 1'
#
loop_
_entity.id
_entity.type
_entity.pdbx_description
1 polymer ?
#
loop_
_entity_poly.entity_id
_entity_poly.type
_entity_poly.pdbx_seq_one_letter_code
_entity_poly.pdbx_strand_id
1 'polypeptide(L)'
;MNSVVSPICRILYERPYPHPDDANLSLVLAELTTATFRPFVVWTYNRATQGYGHGDYYATRLDAEIAFTQRWQNLVNARRPAASPFNKPDASQGKEETPC
;
A
#
# COMPACT_ATOMS: atom_id res chain seq x y z
N MET A 1 -1.17 -18.85 -24.12
CA MET A 1 -1.24 -17.90 -22.99
C MET A 1 -2.27 -16.86 -23.38
N ASN A 2 -3.51 -17.00 -22.90
CA ASN A 2 -4.59 -16.10 -23.29
C ASN A 2 -4.46 -14.81 -22.48
N SER A 3 -4.07 -13.72 -23.14
CA SER A 3 -4.25 -12.37 -22.59
C SER A 3 -5.74 -12.17 -22.37
N VAL A 4 -6.15 -12.10 -21.10
CA VAL A 4 -7.47 -11.59 -20.73
C VAL A 4 -7.44 -10.10 -21.01
N VAL A 5 -7.73 -9.72 -22.26
CA VAL A 5 -7.94 -8.33 -22.64
C VAL A 5 -9.32 -7.95 -22.14
N SER A 6 -9.41 -7.48 -20.90
CA SER A 6 -10.64 -6.85 -20.42
C SER A 6 -10.90 -5.61 -21.26
N PRO A 7 -12.01 -5.52 -22.02
CA PRO A 7 -12.24 -4.40 -22.95
C PRO A 7 -12.45 -3.05 -22.22
N ILE A 8 -12.60 -3.08 -20.90
CA ILE A 8 -12.97 -1.95 -20.05
C ILE A 8 -11.75 -1.29 -19.40
N CYS A 9 -10.64 -2.04 -19.20
CA CYS A 9 -9.48 -1.51 -18.51
C CYS A 9 -8.16 -2.12 -19.01
N ARG A 10 -7.14 -1.27 -19.08
CA ARG A 10 -5.75 -1.62 -19.34
C ARG A 10 -4.96 -1.53 -18.04
N ILE A 11 -4.46 -2.64 -17.55
CA ILE A 11 -3.58 -2.66 -16.37
C ILE A 11 -2.24 -2.02 -16.75
N LEU A 12 -1.84 -1.01 -15.98
CA LEU A 12 -0.54 -0.33 -16.14
C LEU A 12 0.48 -0.91 -15.16
N TYR A 13 0.07 -1.10 -13.90
CA TYR A 13 0.89 -1.71 -12.86
C TYR A 13 0.06 -2.59 -11.94
N GLU A 14 0.67 -3.66 -11.46
CA GLU A 14 0.12 -4.54 -10.44
C GLU A 14 1.23 -4.90 -9.45
N ARG A 15 0.94 -4.84 -8.15
CA ARG A 15 1.84 -5.29 -7.08
C ARG A 15 1.09 -6.16 -6.08
N PRO A 16 1.54 -7.40 -5.83
CA PRO A 16 0.94 -8.25 -4.80
C PRO A 16 1.20 -7.64 -3.41
N TYR A 17 0.26 -7.78 -2.48
CA TYR A 17 0.46 -7.29 -1.12
C TYR A 17 1.65 -8.01 -0.47
N PRO A 18 2.50 -7.30 0.30
CA PRO A 18 3.76 -7.86 0.80
C PRO A 18 3.56 -8.83 1.98
N HIS A 19 2.39 -8.83 2.61
CA HIS A 19 2.12 -9.63 3.81
C HIS A 19 1.50 -10.99 3.46
N PRO A 20 1.93 -12.12 4.08
CA PRO A 20 1.41 -13.45 3.77
C PRO A 20 -0.09 -13.61 4.02
N ASP A 21 -0.64 -12.99 5.07
CA ASP A 21 -2.09 -13.01 5.33
C ASP A 21 -2.92 -12.38 4.20
N ASP A 22 -2.31 -11.48 3.42
CA ASP A 22 -2.93 -10.77 2.30
C ASP A 22 -2.45 -11.33 0.95
N ALA A 23 -1.95 -12.56 0.89
CA ALA A 23 -1.33 -13.15 -0.31
C ALA A 23 -2.23 -13.15 -1.56
N ASN A 24 -3.55 -13.10 -1.37
CA ASN A 24 -4.54 -13.03 -2.45
C ASN A 24 -4.84 -11.60 -2.92
N LEU A 25 -4.34 -10.57 -2.24
CA LEU A 25 -4.59 -9.18 -2.56
C LEU A 25 -3.47 -8.59 -3.43
N SER A 26 -3.86 -7.71 -4.35
CA SER A 26 -2.94 -6.97 -5.20
C SER A 26 -3.40 -5.53 -5.35
N LEU A 27 -2.46 -4.59 -5.27
CA LEU A 27 -2.71 -3.20 -5.60
C LEU A 27 -2.54 -3.05 -7.11
N VAL A 28 -3.50 -2.45 -7.78
CA VAL A 28 -3.51 -2.30 -9.24
C VAL A 28 -3.73 -0.84 -9.60
N LEU A 29 -2.96 -0.36 -10.57
CA LEU A 29 -3.22 0.87 -11.30
C LEU A 29 -3.61 0.50 -12.73
N ALA A 30 -4.80 0.93 -13.15
CA ALA A 30 -5.33 0.70 -14.48
C ALA A 30 -5.81 2.00 -15.13
N GLU A 31 -5.86 1.98 -16.46
CA GLU A 31 -6.50 2.98 -17.31
C GLU A 31 -7.81 2.41 -17.84
N LEU A 32 -8.91 3.13 -17.63
CA LEU A 32 -10.25 2.79 -18.08
C LEU A 32 -10.44 3.33 -19.49
N THR A 33 -10.65 2.43 -20.44
CA THR A 33 -10.73 2.75 -21.87
C THR A 33 -11.99 3.55 -22.23
N THR A 34 -13.03 3.49 -21.39
CA THR A 34 -14.34 4.10 -21.65
C THR A 34 -14.58 5.39 -20.85
N ALA A 35 -13.69 5.76 -19.93
CA ALA A 35 -13.89 6.91 -19.05
C ALA A 35 -13.21 8.16 -19.63
N THR A 36 -13.92 9.29 -19.67
CA THR A 36 -13.41 10.54 -20.27
C THR A 36 -12.88 11.53 -19.25
N PHE A 37 -13.37 11.52 -18.00
CA PHE A 37 -13.00 12.53 -17.00
C PHE A 37 -11.96 12.06 -15.97
N ARG A 38 -12.04 10.79 -15.56
CA ARG A 38 -11.10 10.16 -14.61
C ARG A 38 -10.74 8.75 -15.08
N PRO A 39 -9.94 8.63 -16.14
CA PRO A 39 -9.64 7.34 -16.73
C PRO A 39 -8.70 6.49 -15.87
N PHE A 40 -7.95 7.07 -14.94
CA PHE A 40 -7.00 6.30 -14.15
C PHE A 40 -7.60 5.87 -12.82
N VAL A 41 -7.43 4.61 -12.45
CA VAL A 41 -7.97 4.06 -11.21
C VAL A 41 -6.93 3.24 -10.45
N VAL A 42 -6.87 3.46 -9.14
CA VAL A 42 -6.09 2.64 -8.21
C VAL A 42 -7.06 1.84 -7.35
N TRP A 43 -7.04 0.51 -7.45
CA TRP A 43 -7.92 -0.36 -6.67
C TRP A 43 -7.16 -1.53 -6.04
N THR A 44 -7.83 -2.23 -5.12
CA THR A 44 -7.38 -3.53 -4.64
C THR A 44 -8.06 -4.63 -5.46
N TYR A 45 -7.30 -5.58 -5.95
CA TYR A 45 -7.80 -6.77 -6.62
C TYR A 45 -7.61 -7.99 -5.70
N ASN A 46 -8.67 -8.76 -5.49
CA ASN A 46 -8.63 -10.01 -4.76
C ASN A 46 -8.62 -11.17 -5.76
N ARG A 47 -7.48 -11.84 -5.86
CA ARG A 47 -7.26 -12.97 -6.78
C ARG A 47 -8.08 -14.20 -6.40
N ALA A 48 -8.39 -14.41 -5.13
CA ALA A 48 -9.17 -15.55 -4.67
C ALA A 48 -10.65 -15.45 -5.07
N THR A 49 -11.21 -14.23 -5.06
CA THR A 49 -12.62 -13.99 -5.43
C THR A 49 -12.78 -13.39 -6.82
N GLN A 50 -11.66 -13.09 -7.50
CA GLN A 50 -11.62 -12.33 -8.76
C GLN A 50 -12.37 -10.99 -8.66
N GLY A 51 -12.42 -10.41 -7.46
CA GLY A 51 -13.18 -9.20 -7.15
C GLY A 51 -12.30 -7.96 -7.08
N TYR A 52 -12.89 -6.82 -7.45
CA TYR A 52 -12.27 -5.50 -7.27
C TYR A 52 -12.87 -4.83 -6.04
N GLY A 53 -12.00 -4.34 -5.16
CA GLY A 53 -12.38 -3.49 -4.03
C GLY A 53 -12.73 -2.06 -4.49
N HIS A 54 -12.90 -1.18 -3.51
CA HIS A 54 -13.11 0.24 -3.80
C HIS A 54 -11.92 0.82 -4.57
N GLY A 55 -12.21 1.54 -5.65
CA GLY A 55 -11.22 2.16 -6.52
C GLY A 55 -11.23 3.67 -6.39
N ASP A 56 -10.04 4.26 -6.40
CA ASP A 56 -9.85 5.72 -6.39
C ASP A 56 -9.52 6.19 -7.79
N TYR A 57 -10.26 7.18 -8.26
CA TYR A 57 -10.23 7.61 -9.66
C TYR A 57 -9.54 8.97 -9.79
N TYR A 58 -8.65 9.07 -10.78
CA TYR A 58 -7.78 10.21 -11.03
C TYR A 58 -7.92 10.70 -12.47
N ALA A 59 -7.83 12.02 -12.64
CA ALA A 59 -7.91 12.66 -13.94
C ALA A 59 -6.63 12.46 -14.77
N THR A 60 -5.46 12.39 -14.11
CA THR A 60 -4.17 12.26 -14.78
C THR A 60 -3.44 10.97 -14.39
N ARG A 61 -2.59 10.49 -15.30
CA ARG A 61 -1.75 9.31 -15.05
C ARG A 61 -0.77 9.56 -13.90
N LEU A 62 -0.19 10.77 -13.85
CA LEU A 62 0.79 11.14 -12.84
C LEU A 62 0.20 11.08 -11.44
N ASP A 63 -0.99 11.66 -11.23
CA ASP A 63 -1.66 11.63 -9.92
C ASP A 63 -1.94 10.19 -9.47
N ALA A 64 -2.37 9.34 -10.40
CA ALA A 64 -2.63 7.93 -10.14
C ALA A 64 -1.36 7.16 -9.78
N GLU A 65 -0.24 7.41 -10.47
CA GLU A 65 1.07 6.80 -10.18
C GLU A 65 1.62 7.24 -8.81
N ILE A 66 1.45 8.51 -8.45
CA ILE A 66 1.80 9.04 -7.12
C ILE A 66 0.98 8.34 -6.04
N ALA A 67 -0.35 8.28 -6.20
CA ALA A 67 -1.23 7.64 -5.25
C ALA A 67 -0.97 6.14 -5.11
N PHE A 68 -0.71 5.45 -6.22
CA PHE A 68 -0.32 4.04 -6.25
C PHE A 68 0.97 3.81 -5.44
N THR A 69 1.99 4.64 -5.68
CA THR A 69 3.28 4.53 -5.00
C THR A 69 3.13 4.80 -3.50
N GLN A 70 2.39 5.83 -3.12
CA GLN A 70 2.15 6.18 -1.72
C GLN A 70 1.40 5.07 -0.98
N ARG A 71 0.37 4.48 -1.59
CA ARG A 71 -0.36 3.34 -1.03
C ARG A 71 0.53 2.12 -0.86
N TRP A 72 1.35 1.81 -1.86
CA TRP A 72 2.30 0.72 -1.77
C TRP A 72 3.28 0.92 -0.60
N GLN A 73 3.85 2.11 -0.46
CA GLN A 73 4.73 2.44 0.66
C GLN A 73 4.02 2.32 2.01
N ASN A 74 2.77 2.78 2.10
CA ASN A 74 1.98 2.63 3.31
C ASN A 74 1.72 1.16 3.65
N LEU A 75 1.42 0.30 2.67
CA LEU A 75 1.25 -1.15 2.89
C LEU A 75 2.53 -1.81 3.41
N VAL A 76 3.68 -1.44 2.84
CA VAL A 76 5.00 -1.92 3.29
C VAL A 76 5.31 -1.41 4.71
N ASN A 77 4.96 -0.16 5.04
CA ASN A 77 5.31 0.47 6.31
C ASN A 77 4.34 0.16 7.47
N ALA A 78 3.04 0.05 7.21
CA ALA A 78 1.98 -0.06 8.24
C ALA A 78 2.06 -1.35 9.07
N ARG A 79 2.79 -2.35 8.60
CA ARG A 79 2.97 -3.65 9.29
C ARG A 79 4.42 -3.88 9.72
N ARG A 80 5.30 -2.89 9.53
CA ARG A 80 6.61 -2.89 10.18
C ARG A 80 6.32 -2.88 11.68
N PRO A 81 6.83 -3.84 12.48
CA PRO A 81 6.61 -3.79 13.92
C PRO A 81 7.04 -2.41 14.39
N ALA A 82 6.14 -1.69 15.04
CA ALA A 82 6.48 -0.44 15.71
C ALA A 82 7.74 -0.75 16.51
N ALA A 83 8.86 -0.07 16.21
CA ALA A 83 10.05 -0.21 17.03
C ALA A 83 9.58 0.04 18.48
N SER A 84 9.64 -1.00 19.32
CA SER A 84 9.12 -0.94 20.68
C SER A 84 9.61 0.35 21.35
N PRO A 85 8.71 1.20 21.91
CA PRO A 85 9.14 2.37 22.67
C PRO A 85 9.73 1.99 24.05
N PHE A 86 10.11 0.73 24.26
CA PHE A 86 10.79 0.26 25.47
C PHE A 86 12.29 0.52 25.39
N ASN A 87 12.65 1.79 25.48
CA ASN A 87 13.86 2.20 26.17
C ASN A 87 13.51 3.49 26.92
N LYS A 88 12.77 3.34 28.03
CA LYS A 88 12.81 4.36 29.07
C LYS A 88 14.21 4.32 29.66
N PRO A 89 14.98 5.42 29.71
CA PRO A 89 16.09 5.47 30.65
C PRO A 89 15.47 5.32 32.04
N ASP A 90 15.87 4.28 32.76
CA ASP A 90 15.50 4.08 34.15
C ASP A 90 16.07 5.26 34.94
N ALA A 91 15.18 6.20 35.27
CA ALA A 91 15.46 7.22 36.23
C ALA A 91 15.18 6.63 37.61
N SER A 92 16.20 6.08 38.28
CA SER A 92 16.41 6.27 39.73
C SER A 92 17.62 5.53 40.30
N GLN A 93 18.29 6.25 41.21
CA GLN A 93 19.06 5.83 42.38
C GLN A 93 20.59 5.66 42.29
N GLY A 94 21.24 6.47 43.14
CA GLY A 94 22.64 6.33 43.53
C GLY A 94 23.19 7.63 44.10
N LYS A 95 22.64 8.11 45.23
CA LYS A 95 23.36 9.06 46.09
C LYS A 95 24.57 8.30 46.62
N GLU A 96 25.78 8.75 46.32
CA GLU A 96 26.93 8.37 47.13
C GLU A 96 27.76 9.63 47.41
N GLU A 97 27.79 9.93 48.69
CA GLU A 97 28.52 11.00 49.33
C GLU A 97 29.97 10.52 49.45
N THR A 98 30.95 11.29 48.99
CA THR A 98 32.36 11.00 49.26
C THR A 98 33.01 12.22 49.91
N PRO A 99 33.36 12.17 51.20
CA PRO A 99 34.29 13.12 51.79
C PRO A 99 35.72 12.61 51.60
N CYS A 100 36.60 13.49 51.12
CA CYS A 100 38.00 13.67 51.54
C CYS A 100 38.62 14.81 50.72
#